data_AF-A0A2A2K0W6-F1
#
_entry.id   AF-A0A2A2K0W6-F1
#
_cell.length_a   1.000
_cell.length_b   1.000
_cell.length_c   1.000
_cell.angle_alpha   90.00
_cell.angle_beta   90.00
_cell.angle_gamma   90.00
#
_symmetry.space_group_name_H-M   'P 1'
#
loop_
_entity.id
_entity.type
_entity.pdbx_description
1 polymer ?
#
loop_
_entity_poly.entity_id
_entity_poly.type
_entity_poly.pdbx_seq_one_letter_code
_entity_poly.pdbx_strand_id
1 'polypeptide(L)'
;MLVRQAAIREPDALRYAVAGLAAVLAGIGVANALRVPPIKDVTVAIRDLPPSFDGYRVVQLTDLHISRLFTPRWAQAVVDRTNASGADLIVVTGDFIDGSVAMRRDDVAPLQRLRAPDGVYAIPGNHEYFFDYGAWMRHLSGLGFRMLTNAHTVVARGGERLVVAGVTDLSAPSVGEAGPDLAHALRGAPAVGGMTLYVSNGTGLWPGFALRLGVPSEITRFTLRPMA
;
A
#
# COMPACT_ATOMS: atom_id res chain seq x y z
N MET A 1 16.57 57.15 -1.35
CA MET A 1 16.37 56.48 -0.05
C MET A 1 17.10 55.15 -0.08
N LEU A 2 18.32 55.09 0.45
CA LEU A 2 19.13 53.87 0.51
C LEU A 2 18.63 53.02 1.68
N VAL A 3 17.95 51.91 1.39
CA VAL A 3 17.61 50.91 2.42
C VAL A 3 18.93 50.27 2.86
N ARG A 4 19.47 50.69 4.01
CA ARG A 4 20.50 49.93 4.70
C ARG A 4 19.88 48.61 5.10
N GLN A 5 20.10 47.55 4.32
CA GLN A 5 19.98 46.21 4.83
C GLN A 5 21.07 46.07 5.90
N ALA A 6 20.68 46.17 7.17
CA ALA A 6 21.55 45.75 8.26
C ALA A 6 21.85 44.27 8.00
N ALA A 7 23.09 43.96 7.62
CA ALA A 7 23.51 42.59 7.45
C ALA A 7 23.43 41.90 8.82
N ILE A 8 22.35 41.14 9.04
CA ILE A 8 22.20 40.30 10.22
C ILE A 8 23.31 39.24 10.13
N ARG A 9 24.42 39.48 10.84
CA ARG A 9 25.53 38.54 10.96
C ARG A 9 25.21 37.57 12.08
N GLU A 10 24.39 36.56 11.77
CA GLU A 10 24.29 35.39 12.64
C GLU A 10 25.69 34.78 12.85
N PRO A 11 26.05 34.37 14.08
CA PRO A 11 27.34 33.75 14.35
C PRO A 11 27.54 32.53 13.45
N ASP A 12 28.73 32.39 12.84
CA ASP A 12 29.02 31.25 11.96
C ASP A 12 28.83 29.89 12.69
N ALA A 13 29.10 29.85 14.00
CA ALA A 13 28.81 28.69 14.84
C ALA A 13 27.34 28.28 14.83
N LEU A 14 26.40 29.23 14.87
CA LEU A 14 24.96 28.94 14.80
C LEU A 14 24.58 28.40 13.42
N ARG A 15 25.14 28.98 12.35
CA ARG A 15 24.91 28.52 10.96
C ARG A 15 25.38 27.07 10.78
N TYR A 16 26.59 26.76 11.23
CA TYR A 16 27.14 25.41 11.17
C TYR A 16 26.39 24.43 12.08
N ALA A 17 25.94 24.87 13.26
CA ALA A 17 25.12 24.03 14.14
C ALA A 17 23.76 23.68 13.50
N VAL A 18 23.07 24.65 12.89
CA VAL A 18 21.80 24.41 12.17
C VAL A 18 22.03 23.49 10.97
N ALA A 19 23.09 23.72 10.18
CA ALA A 19 23.44 22.84 9.05
C ALA A 19 23.75 21.41 9.51
N GLY A 20 24.52 21.26 10.59
CA GLY A 20 24.82 19.95 11.19
C GLY A 20 23.57 19.23 11.69
N LEU A 21 22.68 19.94 12.39
CA LEU A 21 21.40 19.39 12.86
C LEU A 21 20.52 18.95 11.68
N ALA A 22 20.41 19.78 10.63
CA ALA A 22 19.65 19.43 9.44
C ALA A 22 20.20 18.18 8.75
N ALA A 23 21.53 18.05 8.63
CA ALA A 23 22.17 16.87 8.06
C ALA A 23 21.89 15.60 8.89
N VAL A 24 21.95 15.69 10.21
CA VAL A 24 21.63 14.56 11.12
C VAL A 24 20.17 14.16 10.99
N LEU A 25 19.24 15.11 11.02
CA LEU A 25 17.81 14.84 10.86
C LEU A 25 17.48 14.24 9.49
N ALA A 26 18.10 14.75 8.42
CA ALA A 26 17.96 14.17 7.08
C ALA A 26 18.49 12.74 7.02
N GLY A 27 19.65 12.48 7.64
CA GLY A 27 20.22 11.13 7.75
C GLY A 27 19.30 10.16 8.49
N ILE A 28 18.72 10.59 9.61
CA ILE A 28 17.72 9.80 10.36
C ILE A 28 16.47 9.56 9.50
N GLY A 29 15.99 10.57 8.79
CA GLY A 29 14.84 10.47 7.90
C GLY A 29 15.04 9.43 6.80
N VAL A 30 16.18 9.49 6.09
CA VAL A 30 16.54 8.52 5.04
C VAL A 30 16.72 7.12 5.62
N ALA A 31 17.40 6.98 6.76
CA ALA A 31 17.61 5.69 7.41
C ALA A 31 16.27 5.04 7.83
N ASN A 32 15.33 5.84 8.35
CA ASN A 32 13.99 5.37 8.70
C ASN A 32 13.17 5.00 7.45
N ALA A 33 13.22 5.82 6.40
CA ALA A 33 12.49 5.56 5.16
C ALA A 33 12.95 4.27 4.48
N LEU A 34 14.27 4.02 4.43
CA LEU A 34 14.86 2.83 3.79
C LEU A 34 14.68 1.53 4.59
N ARG A 35 14.20 1.62 5.84
CA ARG A 35 13.98 0.43 6.65
C ARG A 35 12.84 -0.39 6.07
N VAL A 36 13.05 -1.69 5.91
CA VAL A 36 11.96 -2.60 5.52
C VAL A 36 10.90 -2.54 6.62
N PRO A 37 9.63 -2.26 6.30
CA PRO A 37 8.58 -2.07 7.30
C PRO A 37 8.35 -3.35 8.12
N PRO A 38 8.30 -3.31 9.46
CA PRO A 38 7.94 -4.48 10.27
C PRO A 38 6.51 -4.96 9.99
N ILE A 39 6.22 -6.22 10.32
CA ILE A 39 4.85 -6.71 10.37
C ILE A 39 4.16 -6.12 11.61
N LYS A 40 2.96 -5.58 11.45
CA LYS A 40 2.07 -5.21 12.54
C LYS A 40 0.80 -6.05 12.48
N ASP A 41 0.51 -6.70 13.59
CA ASP A 41 -0.70 -7.48 13.74
C ASP A 41 -1.88 -6.61 14.16
N VAL A 42 -2.98 -6.75 13.44
CA VAL A 42 -4.25 -6.10 13.76
C VAL A 42 -5.35 -7.15 13.74
N THR A 43 -6.08 -7.28 14.85
CA THR A 43 -7.26 -8.15 14.88
C THR A 43 -8.48 -7.36 14.41
N VAL A 44 -9.19 -7.89 13.42
CA VAL A 44 -10.44 -7.31 12.91
C VAL A 44 -11.58 -8.23 13.29
N ALA A 45 -12.46 -7.74 14.15
CA ALA A 45 -13.68 -8.45 14.50
C ALA A 45 -14.73 -8.22 13.41
N ILE A 46 -15.24 -9.30 12.82
CA ILE A 46 -16.23 -9.27 11.74
C ILE A 46 -17.53 -9.94 12.22
N ARG A 47 -18.65 -9.23 12.04
CA ARG A 47 -19.99 -9.79 12.27
C ARG A 47 -20.27 -10.87 11.22
N ASP A 48 -20.85 -11.98 11.66
CA ASP A 48 -21.20 -13.12 10.82
C ASP A 48 -19.99 -13.66 10.04
N LEU A 49 -18.78 -13.60 10.64
CA LEU A 49 -17.60 -14.22 10.08
C LEU A 49 -17.81 -15.75 10.05
N PRO A 50 -17.61 -16.41 8.90
CA PRO A 50 -17.79 -17.85 8.82
C PRO A 50 -16.74 -18.57 9.65
N PRO A 51 -17.09 -19.66 10.34
CA PRO A 51 -16.16 -20.42 11.16
C PRO A 51 -14.86 -20.82 10.46
N SER A 52 -14.89 -21.15 9.16
CA SER A 52 -13.68 -21.51 8.41
C SER A 52 -12.70 -20.36 8.16
N PHE A 53 -13.12 -19.11 8.42
CA PHE A 53 -12.31 -17.91 8.35
C PHE A 53 -11.93 -17.35 9.73
N ASP A 54 -12.29 -18.00 10.84
CA ASP A 54 -11.78 -17.61 12.17
C ASP A 54 -10.26 -17.81 12.24
N GLY A 55 -9.52 -16.72 12.48
CA GLY A 55 -8.07 -16.70 12.46
C GLY A 55 -7.45 -16.52 11.07
N TYR A 56 -8.26 -16.27 10.04
CA TYR A 56 -7.79 -16.01 8.67
C TYR A 56 -6.90 -14.77 8.61
N ARG A 57 -5.77 -14.86 7.91
CA ARG A 57 -4.73 -13.82 7.89
C ARG A 57 -4.65 -13.14 6.53
N VAL A 58 -4.96 -11.85 6.49
CA VAL A 58 -4.81 -11.01 5.30
C VAL A 58 -3.62 -10.08 5.51
N VAL A 59 -2.62 -10.12 4.63
CA VAL A 59 -1.56 -9.11 4.63
C VAL A 59 -1.86 -8.04 3.61
N GLN A 60 -1.87 -6.79 4.07
CA GLN A 60 -1.99 -5.61 3.25
C GLN A 60 -0.61 -4.97 3.05
N LEU A 61 -0.23 -4.84 1.78
CA LEU A 61 0.83 -3.96 1.32
C LEU A 61 0.19 -2.71 0.72
N THR A 62 0.78 -1.54 0.94
CA THR A 62 0.25 -0.27 0.43
C THR A 62 1.40 0.72 0.33
N ASP A 63 1.29 1.69 -0.57
CA ASP A 63 2.18 2.86 -0.65
C ASP A 63 3.67 2.45 -0.67
N LEU A 64 4.00 1.44 -1.49
CA LEU A 64 5.37 0.95 -1.62
C LEU A 64 6.28 1.99 -2.28
N HIS A 65 5.73 2.82 -3.18
CA HIS A 65 6.42 3.88 -3.91
C HIS A 65 7.81 3.47 -4.40
N ILE A 66 7.90 2.29 -5.02
CA ILE A 66 9.17 1.75 -5.52
C ILE A 66 9.77 2.75 -6.52
N SER A 67 10.89 3.33 -6.11
CA SER A 67 11.56 4.46 -6.73
C SER A 67 13.07 4.25 -6.70
N ARG A 68 13.88 5.24 -7.11
CA ARG A 68 15.35 5.09 -7.10
C ARG A 68 15.91 4.87 -5.70
N LEU A 69 15.18 5.29 -4.68
CA LEU A 69 15.54 5.09 -3.28
C LEU A 69 15.21 3.65 -2.83
N PHE A 70 14.11 3.08 -3.35
CA PHE A 70 13.64 1.74 -3.03
C PHE A 70 14.02 0.73 -4.13
N THR A 71 15.26 0.26 -4.02
CA THR A 71 15.89 -0.65 -5.01
C THR A 71 15.23 -2.04 -5.08
N PRO A 72 15.57 -2.89 -6.09
CA PRO A 72 15.06 -4.26 -6.16
C PRO A 72 15.40 -5.08 -4.90
N ARG A 73 16.54 -4.79 -4.25
CA ARG A 73 16.91 -5.45 -2.98
C ARG A 73 15.94 -5.11 -1.85
N TRP A 74 15.48 -3.87 -1.79
CA TRP A 74 14.48 -3.46 -0.80
C TRP A 74 13.14 -4.15 -1.08
N ALA A 75 12.69 -4.16 -2.34
CA ALA A 75 11.48 -4.86 -2.76
C ALA A 75 11.55 -6.37 -2.43
N GLN A 76 12.69 -7.01 -2.69
CA GLN A 76 12.92 -8.42 -2.32
C GLN A 76 12.79 -8.63 -0.82
N ALA A 77 13.33 -7.74 0.01
CA ALA A 77 13.23 -7.87 1.46
C ALA A 77 11.80 -7.67 2.00
N VAL A 78 11.01 -6.79 1.37
CA VAL A 78 9.56 -6.67 1.64
C VAL A 78 8.85 -7.98 1.28
N VAL A 79 9.14 -8.54 0.10
CA VAL A 79 8.55 -9.80 -0.36
C VAL A 79 8.90 -10.97 0.55
N ASP A 80 10.16 -11.08 0.98
CA ASP A 80 10.60 -12.15 1.88
C ASP A 80 9.89 -12.07 3.22
N ARG A 81 9.76 -10.85 3.78
CA ARG A 81 9.04 -10.61 5.03
C ARG A 81 7.55 -10.93 4.91
N THR A 82 6.90 -10.48 3.84
CA THR A 82 5.48 -10.74 3.58
C THR A 82 5.23 -12.24 3.42
N ASN A 83 6.05 -12.95 2.65
CA ASN A 83 5.92 -14.40 2.47
C ASN A 83 6.17 -15.18 3.77
N ALA A 84 7.05 -14.70 4.64
CA ALA A 84 7.32 -15.30 5.95
C ALA A 84 6.24 -14.98 7.01
N SER A 85 5.27 -14.11 6.70
CA SER A 85 4.23 -13.70 7.64
C SER A 85 3.12 -14.74 7.85
N GLY A 86 3.08 -15.81 7.07
CA GLY A 86 2.00 -16.80 7.14
C GLY A 86 0.64 -16.26 6.72
N ALA A 87 0.61 -15.32 5.76
CA ALA A 87 -0.60 -14.79 5.15
C ALA A 87 -1.37 -15.89 4.40
N ASP A 88 -2.69 -15.90 4.56
CA ASP A 88 -3.61 -16.70 3.75
C ASP A 88 -3.91 -15.99 2.42
N LEU A 89 -4.02 -14.66 2.48
CA LEU A 89 -4.26 -13.76 1.35
C LEU A 89 -3.32 -12.57 1.41
N ILE A 90 -2.80 -12.13 0.26
CA ILE A 90 -2.10 -10.86 0.15
C ILE A 90 -2.95 -9.91 -0.70
N VAL A 91 -3.13 -8.69 -0.20
CA VAL A 91 -3.73 -7.58 -0.94
C VAL A 91 -2.73 -6.44 -1.05
N VAL A 92 -2.60 -5.84 -2.23
CA VAL A 92 -1.81 -4.62 -2.44
C VAL A 92 -2.75 -3.48 -2.80
N THR A 93 -2.83 -2.47 -1.94
CA THR A 93 -3.87 -1.43 -2.01
C THR A 93 -3.39 -0.13 -2.64
N GLY A 94 -2.64 -0.26 -3.75
CA GLY A 94 -2.19 0.86 -4.57
C GLY A 94 -0.79 1.37 -4.27
N ASP A 95 -0.36 2.31 -5.11
CA ASP A 95 0.89 3.06 -5.03
C ASP A 95 2.12 2.16 -4.97
N PHE A 96 2.27 1.34 -6.01
CA PHE A 96 3.40 0.44 -6.15
C PHE A 96 4.69 1.20 -6.41
N ILE A 97 4.63 2.31 -7.15
CA ILE A 97 5.79 2.89 -7.83
C ILE A 97 5.80 4.42 -7.89
N ASP A 98 6.98 4.97 -8.15
CA ASP A 98 7.16 6.32 -8.67
C ASP A 98 7.93 6.28 -10.00
N GLY A 99 7.24 6.50 -11.13
CA GLY A 99 7.82 6.53 -12.48
C GLY A 99 7.20 5.52 -13.44
N SER A 100 7.59 5.59 -14.72
CA SER A 100 7.05 4.70 -15.76
C SER A 100 7.58 3.28 -15.64
N VAL A 101 6.89 2.32 -16.27
CA VAL A 101 7.35 0.91 -16.36
C VAL A 101 8.78 0.82 -16.90
N ALA A 102 9.13 1.61 -17.92
CA ALA A 102 10.48 1.63 -18.48
C ALA A 102 11.54 2.01 -17.44
N MET A 103 11.20 2.88 -16.48
CA MET A 103 12.11 3.30 -15.43
C MET A 103 12.20 2.28 -14.30
N ARG A 104 11.11 1.60 -13.94
CA ARG A 104 10.97 0.86 -12.67
C ARG A 104 10.80 -0.65 -12.82
N ARG A 105 10.75 -1.20 -14.04
CA ARG A 105 10.53 -2.64 -14.31
C ARG A 105 11.39 -3.56 -13.45
N ASP A 106 12.68 -3.30 -13.37
CA ASP A 106 13.61 -4.16 -12.61
C ASP A 106 13.45 -3.97 -11.09
N ASP A 107 13.07 -2.77 -10.65
CA ASP A 107 12.84 -2.45 -9.24
C ASP A 107 11.61 -3.20 -8.68
N VAL A 108 10.55 -3.35 -9.49
CA VAL A 108 9.32 -4.08 -9.10
C VAL A 108 9.39 -5.58 -9.36
N ALA A 109 10.34 -6.07 -10.17
CA ALA A 109 10.43 -7.47 -10.56
C ALA A 109 10.40 -8.47 -9.38
N PRO A 110 10.99 -8.20 -8.20
CA PRO A 110 10.89 -9.09 -7.05
C PRO A 110 9.46 -9.35 -6.56
N LEU A 111 8.53 -8.41 -6.79
CA LEU A 111 7.13 -8.52 -6.35
C LEU A 111 6.41 -9.74 -6.92
N GLN A 112 6.85 -10.26 -8.08
CA GLN A 112 6.32 -11.49 -8.68
C GLN A 112 6.45 -12.72 -7.76
N ARG A 113 7.32 -12.65 -6.74
CA ARG A 113 7.55 -13.74 -5.79
C ARG A 113 6.64 -13.67 -4.55
N LEU A 114 5.75 -12.67 -4.46
CA LEU A 114 4.69 -12.67 -3.47
C LEU A 114 3.80 -13.89 -3.68
N ARG A 115 3.52 -14.61 -2.60
CA ARG A 115 2.70 -15.82 -2.65
C ARG A 115 1.90 -15.95 -1.37
N ALA A 116 0.63 -16.31 -1.54
CA ALA A 116 -0.27 -16.69 -0.47
C ALA A 116 -1.21 -17.77 -0.98
N PRO A 117 -1.69 -18.71 -0.13
CA PRO A 117 -2.56 -19.80 -0.52
C PRO A 117 -3.78 -19.37 -1.32
N ASP A 118 -4.45 -18.30 -0.90
CA ASP A 118 -5.68 -17.79 -1.52
C ASP A 118 -5.40 -16.68 -2.55
N GLY A 119 -4.13 -16.41 -2.86
CA GLY A 119 -3.69 -15.55 -3.97
C GLY A 119 -3.19 -14.17 -3.56
N VAL A 120 -2.78 -13.41 -4.58
CA VAL A 120 -2.28 -12.03 -4.45
C VAL A 120 -3.13 -11.12 -5.33
N TYR A 121 -3.88 -10.23 -4.69
CA TYR A 121 -4.79 -9.29 -5.36
C TYR A 121 -4.29 -7.87 -5.20
N ALA A 122 -4.67 -7.00 -6.13
CA ALA A 122 -4.25 -5.62 -6.07
C ALA A 122 -5.30 -4.67 -6.64
N ILE A 123 -5.21 -3.42 -6.20
CA ILE A 123 -5.85 -2.27 -6.85
C ILE A 123 -4.78 -1.25 -7.22
N PRO A 124 -5.01 -0.42 -8.26
CA PRO A 124 -4.17 0.74 -8.53
C PRO A 124 -4.40 1.83 -7.48
N GLY A 125 -3.33 2.53 -7.11
CA GLY A 125 -3.35 3.82 -6.44
C GLY A 125 -3.20 4.96 -7.45
N ASN A 126 -3.14 6.20 -6.95
CA ASN A 126 -3.00 7.39 -7.79
C ASN A 126 -1.70 7.40 -8.62
N HIS A 127 -0.63 6.80 -8.12
CA HIS A 127 0.65 6.77 -8.83
C HIS A 127 0.62 5.93 -10.11
N GLU A 128 -0.14 4.84 -10.11
CA GLU A 128 -0.35 4.07 -11.34
C GLU A 128 -1.09 4.91 -12.38
N TYR A 129 -2.04 5.76 -11.98
CA TYR A 129 -2.73 6.68 -12.88
C TYR A 129 -1.81 7.80 -13.39
N PHE A 130 -0.91 8.31 -12.56
CA PHE A 130 0.02 9.38 -12.95
C PHE A 130 1.12 8.94 -13.93
N PHE A 131 1.55 7.68 -13.87
CA PHE A 131 2.74 7.19 -14.59
C PHE A 131 2.45 6.19 -15.73
N ASP A 132 1.32 6.34 -16.42
CA ASP A 132 0.78 5.43 -17.45
C ASP A 132 0.07 4.20 -16.86
N TYR A 133 -1.20 4.41 -16.51
CA TYR A 133 -2.09 3.39 -15.97
C TYR A 133 -2.11 2.12 -16.83
N GLY A 134 -2.33 2.26 -18.13
CA GLY A 134 -2.48 1.10 -19.02
C GLY A 134 -1.23 0.23 -19.06
N ALA A 135 -0.04 0.84 -19.12
CA ALA A 135 1.22 0.10 -19.08
C ALA A 135 1.44 -0.59 -17.73
N TRP A 136 1.19 0.11 -16.62
CA TRP A 136 1.37 -0.44 -15.28
C TRP A 136 0.40 -1.59 -14.98
N MET A 137 -0.88 -1.45 -15.31
CA MET A 137 -1.87 -2.51 -15.09
C MET A 137 -1.53 -3.79 -15.86
N ARG A 138 -1.08 -3.67 -17.12
CA ARG A 138 -0.59 -4.81 -17.89
C ARG A 138 0.66 -5.43 -17.27
N HIS A 139 1.60 -4.58 -16.81
CA HIS A 139 2.84 -5.07 -16.24
C HIS A 139 2.61 -5.79 -14.90
N LEU A 140 1.86 -5.19 -13.96
CA LEU A 140 1.52 -5.78 -12.67
C LEU A 140 0.74 -7.09 -12.84
N SER A 141 -0.24 -7.12 -13.74
CA SER A 141 -0.94 -8.38 -14.07
C SER A 141 0.03 -9.45 -14.57
N GLY A 142 1.02 -9.07 -15.40
CA GLY A 142 2.09 -9.96 -15.87
C GLY A 142 3.05 -10.44 -14.77
N LEU A 143 3.13 -9.75 -13.63
CA LEU A 143 3.85 -10.22 -12.44
C LEU A 143 3.02 -11.17 -11.57
N GLY A 144 1.76 -11.44 -11.93
CA GLY A 144 0.87 -12.36 -11.23
C GLY A 144 -0.16 -11.70 -10.31
N PHE A 145 -0.24 -10.36 -10.28
CA PHE A 145 -1.26 -9.65 -9.51
C PHE A 145 -2.64 -9.80 -10.16
N ARG A 146 -3.64 -10.17 -9.36
CA ARG A 146 -5.04 -10.20 -9.80
C ARG A 146 -5.68 -8.85 -9.49
N MET A 147 -5.85 -8.03 -10.51
CA MET A 147 -6.36 -6.66 -10.35
C MET A 147 -7.88 -6.66 -10.06
N LEU A 148 -8.30 -5.97 -9.00
CA LEU A 148 -9.69 -5.82 -8.58
C LEU A 148 -10.18 -4.38 -8.78
N THR A 149 -10.20 -3.90 -10.02
CA THR A 149 -10.65 -2.54 -10.36
C THR A 149 -12.17 -2.45 -10.41
N ASN A 150 -12.80 -1.95 -9.35
CA ASN A 150 -14.27 -1.98 -9.17
C ASN A 150 -14.81 -3.40 -9.40
N ALA A 151 -14.15 -4.38 -8.79
CA ALA A 151 -14.45 -5.79 -8.96
C ALA A 151 -14.23 -6.54 -7.64
N HIS A 152 -14.72 -7.78 -7.58
CA HIS A 152 -14.54 -8.65 -6.42
C HIS A 152 -13.98 -10.01 -6.81
N THR A 153 -13.51 -10.70 -5.79
CA THR A 153 -13.20 -12.12 -5.84
C THR A 153 -13.88 -12.82 -4.66
N VAL A 154 -14.02 -14.14 -4.78
CA VAL A 154 -14.60 -14.98 -3.73
C VAL A 154 -13.56 -16.00 -3.33
N VAL A 155 -13.06 -15.89 -2.10
CA VAL A 155 -12.19 -16.90 -1.49
C VAL A 155 -13.08 -17.98 -0.90
N ALA A 156 -12.79 -19.25 -1.16
CA ALA A 156 -13.57 -20.37 -0.64
C ALA A 156 -12.72 -21.23 0.31
N ARG A 157 -13.22 -21.48 1.51
CA ARG A 157 -12.58 -22.35 2.52
C ARG A 157 -13.64 -23.18 3.23
N GLY A 158 -13.38 -24.48 3.41
CA GLY A 158 -14.28 -25.37 4.15
C GLY A 158 -15.73 -25.41 3.66
N GLY A 159 -15.99 -25.13 2.38
CA GLY A 159 -17.35 -25.00 1.82
C GLY A 159 -18.01 -23.63 2.03
N GLU A 160 -17.37 -22.74 2.79
CA GLU A 160 -17.79 -21.36 3.01
C GLU A 160 -17.02 -20.40 2.11
N ARG A 161 -17.45 -19.14 2.05
CA ARG A 161 -16.95 -18.16 1.08
C ARG A 161 -16.74 -16.81 1.73
N LEU A 162 -15.66 -16.11 1.42
CA LEU A 162 -15.39 -14.72 1.81
C LEU A 162 -15.28 -13.86 0.55
N VAL A 163 -15.99 -12.73 0.50
CA VAL A 163 -15.91 -11.78 -0.62
C VAL A 163 -14.87 -10.72 -0.31
N VAL A 164 -13.94 -10.52 -1.24
CA VAL A 164 -12.94 -9.45 -1.20
C VAL A 164 -13.18 -8.55 -2.40
N ALA A 165 -13.46 -7.27 -2.16
CA ALA A 165 -13.73 -6.31 -3.22
C ALA A 165 -12.66 -5.22 -3.26
N GLY A 166 -12.24 -4.86 -4.47
CA GLY A 166 -11.41 -3.70 -4.73
C GLY A 166 -12.21 -2.62 -5.44
N VAL A 167 -11.95 -1.38 -5.07
CA VAL A 167 -12.44 -0.18 -5.78
C VAL A 167 -11.23 0.60 -6.31
N THR A 168 -11.42 1.34 -7.39
CA THR A 168 -10.36 2.18 -7.97
C THR A 168 -10.10 3.42 -7.11
N ASP A 169 -8.92 4.03 -7.27
CA ASP A 169 -8.58 5.28 -6.59
C ASP A 169 -9.42 6.47 -7.12
N LEU A 170 -9.57 7.50 -6.28
CA LEU A 170 -10.27 8.74 -6.63
C LEU A 170 -9.65 9.48 -7.83
N SER A 171 -8.38 9.21 -8.14
CA SER A 171 -7.65 9.78 -9.26
C SER A 171 -7.99 9.11 -10.60
N ALA A 172 -8.65 7.95 -10.61
CA ALA A 172 -8.94 7.20 -11.83
C ALA A 172 -9.65 8.04 -12.94
N PRO A 173 -10.64 8.90 -12.63
CA PRO A 173 -11.31 9.73 -13.63
C PRO A 173 -10.38 10.71 -14.35
N SER A 174 -9.23 11.08 -13.75
CA SER A 174 -8.29 12.02 -14.36
C SER A 174 -7.65 11.51 -15.66
N VAL A 175 -7.66 10.19 -15.88
CA VAL A 175 -7.17 9.54 -17.09
C VAL A 175 -8.27 8.79 -17.85
N GLY A 176 -9.54 9.09 -17.56
CA GLY A 176 -10.70 8.49 -18.25
C GLY A 176 -11.13 7.12 -17.73
N GLU A 177 -10.57 6.65 -16.61
CA GLU A 177 -10.98 5.41 -15.95
C GLU A 177 -12.13 5.65 -14.97
N ALA A 178 -12.90 4.60 -14.64
CA ALA A 178 -13.97 4.72 -13.67
C ALA A 178 -13.44 5.00 -12.26
N GLY A 179 -13.98 6.02 -11.59
CA GLY A 179 -13.72 6.27 -10.17
C GLY A 179 -14.24 5.14 -9.26
N PRO A 180 -14.00 5.22 -7.93
CA PRO A 180 -14.40 4.18 -6.99
C PRO A 180 -15.91 3.94 -7.06
N ASP A 181 -16.30 2.71 -7.38
CA ASP A 181 -17.70 2.29 -7.46
C ASP A 181 -17.88 0.95 -6.75
N LEU A 182 -18.26 1.04 -5.48
CA LEU A 182 -18.48 -0.14 -4.65
C LEU A 182 -19.69 -0.96 -5.12
N ALA A 183 -20.75 -0.28 -5.57
CA ALA A 183 -21.92 -0.97 -6.07
C ALA A 183 -21.54 -1.85 -7.26
N HIS A 184 -20.73 -1.33 -8.19
CA HIS A 184 -20.15 -2.07 -9.30
C HIS A 184 -19.29 -3.23 -8.84
N ALA A 185 -18.36 -2.97 -7.91
CA ALA A 185 -17.47 -4.01 -7.39
C ALA A 185 -18.23 -5.21 -6.83
N LEU A 186 -19.42 -4.99 -6.27
CA LEU A 186 -20.25 -6.02 -5.66
C LEU A 186 -21.32 -6.62 -6.57
N ARG A 187 -21.51 -6.11 -7.80
CA ARG A 187 -22.56 -6.65 -8.68
C ARG A 187 -22.27 -8.12 -9.00
N GLY A 188 -23.27 -8.97 -8.76
CA GLY A 188 -23.17 -10.41 -8.95
C GLY A 188 -22.36 -11.15 -7.90
N ALA A 189 -21.83 -10.45 -6.88
CA ALA A 189 -21.24 -11.13 -5.72
C ALA A 189 -22.33 -11.97 -5.04
N PRO A 190 -22.02 -13.21 -4.61
CA PRO A 190 -23.00 -14.04 -3.93
C PRO A 190 -23.56 -13.28 -2.70
N ALA A 191 -24.85 -13.41 -2.44
CA ALA A 191 -25.44 -12.95 -1.19
C ALA A 191 -24.86 -13.83 -0.08
N VAL A 192 -23.84 -13.33 0.59
CA VAL A 192 -23.08 -14.16 1.50
C VAL A 192 -23.67 -14.04 2.90
N GLY A 193 -24.87 -14.59 3.15
CA GLY A 193 -25.42 -14.89 4.48
C GLY A 193 -25.15 -13.92 5.67
N GLY A 194 -25.07 -12.60 5.45
CA GLY A 194 -24.74 -11.61 6.50
C GLY A 194 -23.27 -11.15 6.58
N MET A 195 -22.37 -11.69 5.75
CA MET A 195 -20.93 -11.43 5.81
C MET A 195 -20.53 -9.99 5.50
N THR A 196 -19.49 -9.53 6.21
CA THR A 196 -18.87 -8.22 6.03
C THR A 196 -17.81 -8.26 4.93
N LEU A 197 -17.79 -7.16 4.21
CA LEU A 197 -17.03 -6.84 3.02
C LEU A 197 -15.77 -6.04 3.41
N TYR A 198 -14.58 -6.51 3.02
CA TYR A 198 -13.36 -5.70 3.09
C TYR A 198 -13.25 -4.87 1.80
N VAL A 199 -13.36 -3.55 1.95
CA VAL A 199 -13.16 -2.56 0.89
C VAL A 199 -12.02 -1.66 1.33
N SER A 200 -11.00 -1.57 0.50
CA SER A 200 -9.95 -0.57 0.65
C SER A 200 -9.95 0.29 -0.62
N ASN A 201 -9.92 1.60 -0.43
CA ASN A 201 -9.73 2.59 -1.48
C ASN A 201 -8.26 3.07 -1.53
N GLY A 202 -7.31 2.29 -0.98
CA GLY A 202 -5.99 2.80 -0.63
C GLY A 202 -6.05 3.79 0.54
N THR A 203 -4.91 4.36 0.92
CA THR A 203 -4.78 5.31 2.04
C THR A 203 -5.25 6.73 1.71
N GLY A 204 -6.03 6.92 0.63
CA GLY A 204 -6.40 8.18 -0.05
C GLY A 204 -7.16 9.24 0.75
N LEU A 205 -7.07 9.24 2.08
CA LEU A 205 -7.39 10.37 2.94
C LEU A 205 -6.09 10.87 3.57
N TRP A 206 -5.50 11.89 2.96
CA TRP A 206 -4.53 12.78 3.63
C TRP A 206 -5.34 13.97 4.19
N PRO A 207 -5.90 13.91 5.42
CA PRO A 207 -6.66 15.03 6.01
C PRO A 207 -5.78 16.22 6.40
N GLY A 208 -4.57 16.34 5.83
CA GLY A 208 -3.52 17.30 6.16
C GLY A 208 -2.18 16.62 6.46
N PHE A 209 -1.18 17.42 6.86
CA PHE A 209 0.12 16.93 7.32
C PHE A 209 -0.05 16.22 8.67
N ALA A 210 -0.41 14.94 8.68
CA ALA A 210 -0.35 14.13 9.88
C ALA A 210 1.13 14.00 10.25
N LEU A 211 1.61 14.82 11.20
CA LEU A 211 3.00 14.83 11.65
C LEU A 211 3.33 13.52 12.38
N ARG A 212 3.63 12.47 11.62
CA ARG A 212 4.00 11.14 12.11
C ARG A 212 5.51 11.04 12.30
N LEU A 213 6.04 11.81 13.24
CA LEU A 213 7.44 11.68 13.64
C LEU A 213 7.62 10.43 14.51
N GLY A 214 8.55 9.56 14.11
CA GLY A 214 8.90 8.35 14.87
C GLY A 214 7.94 7.18 14.72
N VAL A 215 6.89 7.29 13.90
CA VAL A 215 6.01 6.17 13.55
C VAL A 215 6.60 5.49 12.30
N PRO A 216 7.10 4.25 12.39
CA PRO A 216 7.63 3.56 11.22
C PRO A 216 6.50 3.22 10.24
N SER A 217 6.85 3.05 8.96
CA SER A 217 6.00 2.34 8.02
C SER A 217 5.75 0.91 8.53
N GLU A 218 4.62 0.31 8.14
CA GLU A 218 4.22 -1.03 8.61
C GLU A 218 3.64 -1.85 7.46
N ILE A 219 3.89 -3.15 7.48
CA ILE A 219 3.13 -4.13 6.70
C ILE A 219 2.05 -4.67 7.64
N THR A 220 0.79 -4.43 7.32
CA THR A 220 -0.31 -4.80 8.22
C THR A 220 -0.77 -6.23 7.94
N ARG A 221 -0.76 -7.07 8.96
CA ARG A 221 -1.36 -8.41 8.95
C ARG A 221 -2.66 -8.37 9.75
N PHE A 222 -3.78 -8.39 9.05
CA PHE A 222 -5.09 -8.53 9.66
C PHE A 222 -5.34 -9.98 10.03
N THR A 223 -5.78 -10.24 11.26
CA THR A 223 -6.35 -11.53 11.66
C THR A 223 -7.85 -11.35 11.85
N LEU A 224 -8.64 -12.06 11.06
CA LEU A 224 -10.09 -12.01 11.13
C LEU A 224 -10.57 -12.84 12.33
N ARG A 225 -11.50 -12.29 13.11
CA ARG A 225 -12.15 -12.98 14.23
C ARG A 225 -13.64 -12.73 14.19
N PRO A 226 -14.49 -13.67 14.64
CA PRO A 226 -15.91 -13.39 14.82
C PRO A 226 -16.08 -12.27 15.86
N MET A 227 -17.01 -11.34 15.61
CA MET A 227 -17.49 -10.44 16.65
C MET A 227 -18.23 -11.27 17.72
N ALA A 228 -17.92 -11.00 18.98
CA ALA A 228 -18.67 -11.53 20.13
C ALA A 228 -20.06 -10.89 20.22
#